data_AF-A0A383DFU5-F1
#
_entry.id   AF-A0A383DFU5-F1
#
_cell.length_a   1.000
_cell.length_b   1.000
_cell.length_c   1.000
_cell.angle_alpha   90.00
_cell.angle_beta   90.00
_cell.angle_gamma   90.00
#
_symmetry.space_group_name_H-M   'P 1'
#
loop_
_entity.id
_entity.type
_entity.pdbx_description
1 polymer ?
#
loop_
_entity_poly.entity_id
_entity_poly.type
_entity_poly.pdbx_seq_one_letter_code
_entity_poly.pdbx_strand_id
1 'polypeptide(L)'
;MKFEPFAMERWQSTYEHAVRFNLSESGVEPLTLGELLELVGLDAGELHGTLIEYNPSDGSPALRSAIAEMYPDATPGNVLVTNGGAEANFVTSWLLC
;
A
#
# COMPACT_ATOMS: atom_id res chain seq x y z
N MET A 1 -21.95 19.14 -2.13
CA MET A 1 -22.20 17.81 -1.51
C MET A 1 -21.92 17.93 -0.03
N LYS A 2 -22.72 17.29 0.84
CA LYS A 2 -22.43 17.26 2.28
C LYS A 2 -21.33 16.22 2.52
N PHE A 3 -20.30 16.58 3.28
CA PHE A 3 -19.26 15.64 3.68
C PHE A 3 -19.83 14.68 4.71
N GLU A 4 -19.75 13.38 4.42
CA GLU A 4 -20.15 12.32 5.34
C GLU A 4 -18.88 11.64 5.87
N PRO A 5 -18.62 11.67 7.19
CA PRO A 5 -17.43 11.04 7.76
C PRO A 5 -17.40 9.54 7.53
N PHE A 6 -16.19 9.00 7.34
CA PHE A 6 -16.00 7.55 7.32
C PHE A 6 -16.06 7.03 8.76
N ALA A 7 -17.22 6.52 9.16
CA ALA A 7 -17.49 6.09 10.53
C ALA A 7 -16.50 5.03 11.07
N MET A 8 -16.10 4.07 10.23
CA MET A 8 -15.14 3.02 10.60
C MET A 8 -13.77 3.61 10.92
N GLU A 9 -13.25 4.48 10.05
CA GLU A 9 -11.95 5.14 10.24
C GLU A 9 -11.94 6.01 11.51
N ARG A 10 -13.04 6.72 11.80
CA ARG A 10 -13.19 7.48 13.04
C ARG A 10 -13.22 6.61 14.29
N TRP A 11 -13.89 5.46 14.22
CA TRP A 11 -13.90 4.50 15.32
C TRP A 11 -12.51 3.90 15.55
N GLN A 12 -11.85 3.38 14.51
CA GLN A 12 -10.51 2.79 14.62
C GLN A 12 -9.51 3.80 15.18
N SER A 13 -9.40 5.00 14.59
CA SER A 13 -8.50 6.05 15.07
C SER A 13 -8.68 6.43 16.55
N THR A 14 -9.89 6.28 17.09
CA THR A 14 -10.19 6.62 18.48
C THR A 14 -9.80 5.51 19.45
N TYR A 15 -9.94 4.24 19.04
CA TYR A 15 -9.89 3.10 19.96
C TYR A 15 -8.77 2.09 19.71
N GLU A 16 -8.23 2.02 18.49
CA GLU A 16 -7.31 0.96 18.03
C GLU A 16 -6.11 0.74 18.96
N HIS A 17 -5.49 1.83 19.43
CA HIS A 17 -4.33 1.77 20.32
C HIS A 17 -4.68 1.99 21.81
N ALA A 18 -5.97 2.17 22.13
CA ALA A 18 -6.44 2.42 23.50
C ALA A 18 -6.96 1.15 24.20
N VAL A 19 -6.99 0.02 23.49
CA VAL A 19 -7.51 -1.26 24.01
C VAL A 19 -6.38 -2.23 24.34
N ARG A 20 -6.59 -3.08 25.35
CA ARG A 20 -5.65 -4.15 25.72
C ARG A 20 -5.62 -5.30 24.71
N PHE A 21 -6.77 -5.58 24.11
CA PHE A 21 -6.95 -6.67 23.14
C PHE A 21 -7.65 -6.08 21.92
N ASN A 22 -6.92 -5.89 20.83
CA ASN A 22 -7.49 -5.48 19.55
C ASN A 22 -7.82 -6.73 18.73
N LEU A 23 -9.12 -7.01 18.57
CA LEU A 23 -9.63 -8.12 17.75
C LEU A 23 -10.44 -7.61 16.54
N SER A 24 -10.33 -6.30 16.24
CA SER A 24 -11.11 -5.64 15.19
C SER A 24 -10.32 -5.40 13.90
N GLU A 25 -9.00 -5.57 13.92
CA GLU A 25 -8.17 -5.32 12.74
C GLU A 25 -8.40 -6.38 11.65
N SER A 26 -8.38 -5.93 10.39
CA SER A 26 -8.57 -6.79 9.22
C SER A 26 -7.26 -7.16 8.53
N GLY A 27 -6.20 -6.40 8.78
CA GLY A 27 -4.85 -6.69 8.34
C GLY A 27 -4.19 -7.85 9.08
N VAL A 28 -3.01 -8.24 8.59
CA VAL A 28 -2.08 -9.12 9.30
C VAL A 28 -1.16 -8.31 10.20
N GLU A 29 -0.46 -8.97 11.12
CA GLU A 29 0.54 -8.32 11.97
C GLU A 29 1.57 -7.55 11.12
N PRO A 30 1.79 -6.24 11.37
CA PRO A 30 2.72 -5.44 10.60
C PRO A 30 4.17 -5.87 10.87
N LEU A 31 4.99 -5.81 9.82
CA LEU A 31 6.43 -6.05 9.93
C LEU A 31 7.17 -4.74 10.18
N THR A 32 8.22 -4.80 11.00
CA THR A 32 9.26 -3.78 11.02
C THR A 32 10.06 -3.81 9.71
N LEU A 33 10.75 -2.71 9.38
CA LEU A 33 11.65 -2.68 8.22
C LEU A 33 12.73 -3.77 8.30
N GLY A 34 13.26 -4.06 9.50
CA GLY A 34 14.27 -5.10 9.70
C GLY A 34 13.74 -6.50 9.39
N GLU A 35 12.55 -6.84 9.88
CA GLU A 35 11.90 -8.13 9.57
C GLU A 35 11.59 -8.28 8.08
N LEU A 36 11.16 -7.19 7.43
CA LEU A 36 10.94 -7.21 5.98
C LEU A 36 12.25 -7.46 5.21
N LEU A 37 13.34 -6.79 5.58
CA LEU A 37 14.66 -6.95 4.95
C LEU A 37 15.21 -8.36 5.15
N GLU A 38 15.08 -8.92 6.36
CA GLU A 38 15.44 -10.30 6.66
C GLU A 38 14.64 -11.29 5.80
N LEU A 39 13.33 -11.08 5.69
CA LEU A 39 12.43 -11.93 4.90
C LEU A 39 12.82 -11.99 3.42
N VAL A 40 13.27 -10.87 2.85
CA VAL A 40 13.68 -10.78 1.44
C VAL A 40 15.18 -11.00 1.23
N GLY A 41 15.95 -11.20 2.31
CA GLY A 41 17.40 -11.43 2.26
C GLY A 41 18.22 -10.20 1.81
N LEU A 42 17.75 -8.98 2.09
CA LEU A 42 18.44 -7.74 1.74
C LEU A 42 19.19 -7.15 2.95
N ASP A 43 20.37 -6.59 2.72
CA ASP A 43 21.11 -5.83 3.73
C ASP A 43 20.61 -4.38 3.79
N ALA A 44 20.43 -3.83 5.00
CA ALA A 44 19.95 -2.47 5.18
C ALA A 44 20.89 -1.41 4.54
N GLY A 45 22.19 -1.73 4.41
CA GLY A 45 23.17 -0.89 3.73
C GLY A 45 22.88 -0.70 2.24
N GLU A 46 22.15 -1.61 1.61
CA GLU A 46 21.72 -1.48 0.21
C GLU A 46 20.74 -0.31 0.03
N LEU A 47 19.98 0.04 1.07
CA LEU A 47 19.06 1.18 1.02
C LEU A 47 19.77 2.54 1.12
N HIS A 48 20.99 2.60 1.66
CA HIS A 48 21.71 3.87 1.88
C HIS A 48 22.00 4.63 0.58
N GLY A 49 22.13 3.92 -0.54
CA GLY A 49 22.36 4.50 -1.86
C GLY A 49 21.08 4.97 -2.57
N THR A 50 19.91 4.79 -1.96
CA THR A 50 18.62 5.10 -2.60
C THR A 50 18.44 6.61 -2.73
N LEU A 51 18.31 7.08 -3.97
CA LEU A 51 17.96 8.47 -4.26
C LEU A 51 16.47 8.71 -3.95
N ILE A 52 16.17 9.67 -3.08
CA ILE A 52 14.80 10.05 -2.74
C ILE A 52 14.32 11.11 -3.74
N GLU A 53 13.80 10.64 -4.86
CA GLU A 53 13.27 11.49 -5.94
C GLU A 53 11.86 11.09 -6.38
N TYR A 54 11.33 11.81 -7.37
CA TYR A 54 10.03 11.47 -7.95
C TYR A 54 10.13 10.16 -8.72
N ASN A 55 9.30 9.20 -8.34
CA ASN A 55 9.09 7.98 -9.10
C ASN A 55 8.22 8.24 -10.35
N PRO A 56 8.28 7.37 -11.37
CA PRO A 56 7.33 7.38 -12.48
C PRO A 56 5.89 7.38 -11.97
N SER A 57 5.03 8.19 -12.60
CA SER A 57 3.64 8.40 -12.16
C SER A 57 2.79 7.14 -12.17
N ASP A 58 3.17 6.13 -12.95
CA ASP A 58 2.48 4.84 -13.03
C ASP A 58 3.18 3.71 -12.26
N GLY A 59 4.31 4.01 -11.62
CA GLY A 59 5.15 3.05 -10.89
C GLY A 59 6.40 2.64 -11.67
N SER A 60 7.44 2.19 -10.95
CA SER A 60 8.69 1.77 -11.60
C SER A 60 8.46 0.53 -12.50
N PRO A 61 9.20 0.41 -13.62
CA PRO A 61 9.05 -0.74 -14.53
C PRO A 61 9.20 -2.10 -13.84
N ALA A 62 10.17 -2.20 -12.90
CA ALA A 62 10.40 -3.42 -12.12
C ALA A 62 9.20 -3.76 -11.22
N LEU A 63 8.66 -2.78 -10.51
CA LEU A 63 7.50 -2.97 -9.64
C LEU A 63 6.25 -3.39 -10.42
N ARG A 64 5.97 -2.71 -11.54
CA ARG A 64 4.80 -3.03 -12.37
C ARG A 64 4.88 -4.42 -12.97
N SER A 65 6.09 -4.86 -13.34
CA SER A 65 6.32 -6.22 -13.85
C SER A 65 6.08 -7.27 -12.76
N ALA A 66 6.66 -7.07 -11.57
CA ALA A 66 6.43 -7.96 -10.43
C ALA A 66 4.95 -8.05 -10.03
N ILE A 67 4.20 -6.94 -10.10
CA ILE A 67 2.76 -6.94 -9.82
C ILE A 67 1.99 -7.70 -10.90
N ALA A 68 2.29 -7.48 -12.18
CA ALA A 68 1.58 -8.16 -13.27
C ALA A 68 1.75 -9.68 -13.20
N GLU A 69 2.94 -10.17 -12.82
CA GLU A 69 3.22 -11.61 -12.66
C GLU A 69 2.34 -12.30 -11.62
N MET A 70 1.73 -11.57 -10.68
CA MET A 70 0.80 -12.12 -9.70
C MET A 70 -0.59 -12.46 -10.29
N TYR A 71 -0.90 -11.98 -11.49
CA TYR A 71 -2.23 -12.11 -12.11
C TYR A 71 -2.15 -12.81 -13.47
N PRO A 72 -2.97 -13.85 -13.74
CA PRO A 72 -3.04 -14.48 -15.05
C PRO A 72 -3.38 -13.47 -16.15
N ASP A 73 -2.68 -13.58 -17.29
CA ASP A 73 -2.86 -12.75 -18.49
C ASP A 73 -2.63 -11.23 -18.32
N ALA A 74 -2.17 -10.78 -17.14
CA ALA A 74 -1.83 -9.39 -16.91
C ALA A 74 -0.48 -9.03 -17.53
N THR A 75 -0.40 -7.83 -18.08
CA THR A 75 0.85 -7.22 -18.54
C THR A 75 1.20 -6.03 -17.63
N PRO A 76 2.47 -5.57 -17.60
CA PRO A 76 2.83 -4.35 -16.89
C PRO A 76 1.99 -3.13 -17.33
N GLY A 77 1.52 -3.12 -18.58
CA GLY A 77 0.61 -2.10 -19.11
C GLY A 77 -0.77 -2.07 -18.46
N ASN A 78 -1.18 -3.14 -17.78
CA ASN A 78 -2.42 -3.21 -17.01
C ASN A 78 -2.27 -2.69 -15.56
N VAL A 79 -1.05 -2.37 -15.11
CA VAL A 79 -0.75 -1.99 -13.72
C VAL A 79 -0.51 -0.48 -13.62
N LEU A 80 -1.24 0.15 -12.70
CA LEU A 80 -0.99 1.50 -12.18
C LEU A 80 -0.71 1.38 -10.68
N VAL A 81 0.45 1.84 -10.23
CA VAL A 81 0.81 1.84 -8.80
C VAL A 81 0.28 3.10 -8.13
N THR A 82 -0.35 2.93 -6.96
CA THR A 82 -0.94 4.02 -6.16
C THR A 82 -0.46 3.95 -4.71
N ASN A 83 -0.68 5.02 -3.96
CA ASN A 83 -0.51 5.10 -2.52
C ASN A 83 -1.59 4.30 -1.80
N GLY A 84 -1.37 2.98 -1.75
CA GLY A 84 -2.28 2.01 -1.18
C GLY A 84 -3.59 1.82 -1.98
N GLY A 85 -4.44 0.93 -1.49
CA GLY A 85 -5.72 0.61 -2.14
C GLY A 85 -6.76 1.74 -2.07
N ALA A 86 -6.61 2.68 -1.13
CA ALA A 86 -7.51 3.81 -1.00
C ALA A 86 -7.43 4.75 -2.22
N GLU A 87 -6.22 5.09 -2.68
CA GLU A 87 -6.04 5.90 -3.89
C GLU A 87 -6.52 5.13 -5.13
N ALA A 88 -6.23 3.83 -5.25
CA ALA A 88 -6.74 3.00 -6.34
C ALA A 88 -8.28 3.05 -6.44
N ASN A 89 -8.98 2.90 -5.32
CA ASN A 89 -10.44 3.01 -5.27
C ASN A 89 -10.93 4.42 -5.63
N PHE A 90 -10.23 5.46 -5.16
CA PHE A 90 -10.59 6.84 -5.43
C PHE A 90 -10.47 7.18 -6.92
N VAL A 91 -9.30 6.93 -7.53
CA VAL A 91 -9.06 7.31 -8.93
C VAL A 91 -9.94 6.51 -9.90
N THR A 92 -10.18 5.22 -9.62
CA THR A 92 -11.07 4.39 -10.44
C THR A 92 -12.51 4.87 -10.37
N SER A 93 -13.02 5.14 -9.16
CA SER A 93 -14.37 5.66 -8.98
C SER A 93 -14.53 7.05 -9.58
N TRP A 94 -13.52 7.92 -9.42
CA TRP A 94 -13.57 9.28 -9.94
C TRP A 94 -13.57 9.33 -11.48
N LEU A 95 -12.85 8.42 -12.14
CA LEU A 95 -12.72 8.40 -13.59
C LEU A 95 -13.85 7.64 -14.30
N LEU A 96 -14.43 6.62 -13.64
CA LEU A 96 -15.38 5.70 -14.28
C LEU A 96 -16.84 5.93 -13.88
N CYS A 97 -17.12 6.65 -12.79
CA CYS A 97 -18.48 7.00 -12.34
C CYS A 97 -18.81 8.46 -12.66
#